data_AF-A0A4V1Q304-F1
#
_entry.id   AF-A0A4V1Q304-F1
#
_cell.length_a   1.000
_cell.length_b   1.000
_cell.length_c   1.000
_cell.angle_alpha   90.00
_cell.angle_beta   90.00
_cell.angle_gamma   90.00
#
_symmetry.space_group_name_H-M   'P 1'
#
loop_
_entity.id
_entity.type
_entity.pdbx_description
1 polymer ?
#
loop_
_entity_poly.entity_id
_entity_poly.type
_entity_poly.pdbx_seq_one_letter_code
_entity_poly.pdbx_strand_id
1 'polypeptide(L)'
;MLIKRQHVLWLYGYAGCGKSAIAQEISEQAQGGGRLLATFFFCRGAGDRSKIGRLPNTLASQMGTSLPDTIPFIEAAVKAEPVLLQVESCFSLSARLQRLVYEPFKAVAAQTSYAEYFLSAPYLIIIDGLDECDDKEGVQEFMAATLQFFKRNPSLPLRTFIASRVEQHIHSCLAGDGGVIFRDLADHCSKEDIIEFMRAVFEAQTRSNPIIQAYVRQNGSWPNRSDSEKLVNHIGGSFIFASTLLKFIFDGSVSPGKYSTHWTAFPLRSPSIQG
;
A
#
# COMPACT_ATOMS: atom_id res chain seq x y z
N MET A 1 24.32 15.12 19.08
CA MET A 1 24.07 13.83 18.41
C MET A 1 22.70 13.93 17.74
N LEU A 2 22.64 14.27 16.45
CA LEU A 2 21.37 14.41 15.73
C LEU A 2 20.75 13.02 15.61
N ILE A 3 19.64 12.77 16.31
CA ILE A 3 18.83 11.56 16.11
C ILE A 3 18.39 11.60 14.65
N LYS A 4 18.95 10.75 13.79
CA LYS A 4 18.46 10.56 12.43
C LYS A 4 17.04 10.02 12.54
N ARG A 5 16.05 10.90 12.42
CA ARG A 5 14.66 10.50 12.27
C ARG A 5 14.52 9.93 10.88
N GLN A 6 14.11 8.67 10.80
CA GLN A 6 13.79 8.05 9.53
C GLN A 6 12.42 8.59 9.11
N HIS A 7 12.38 9.25 7.96
CA HIS A 7 11.18 9.93 7.48
C HIS A 7 10.41 9.12 6.44
N VAL A 8 11.12 8.24 5.73
CA VAL A 8 10.54 7.39 4.69
C VAL A 8 10.60 5.95 5.17
N LEU A 9 9.47 5.26 5.11
CA LEU A 9 9.41 3.80 5.24
C LEU A 9 9.02 3.23 3.87
N TRP A 10 9.86 2.35 3.35
CA TRP A 10 9.57 1.60 2.14
C TRP A 10 9.27 0.14 2.48
N LEU A 11 8.01 -0.23 2.30
CA LEU A 11 7.53 -1.60 2.41
C LEU A 11 7.54 -2.23 1.01
N TYR A 12 8.42 -3.20 0.80
CA TYR A 12 8.56 -3.87 -0.48
C TYR A 12 8.25 -5.36 -0.39
N GLY A 13 8.03 -5.99 -1.54
CA GLY A 13 7.74 -7.42 -1.62
C GLY A 13 7.09 -7.77 -2.96
N TYR A 14 6.95 -9.05 -3.25
CA TYR A 14 6.37 -9.53 -4.51
C TYR A 14 4.87 -9.20 -4.64
N ALA A 15 4.31 -9.39 -5.84
CA ALA A 15 2.90 -9.15 -6.09
C ALA A 15 2.04 -10.05 -5.18
N GLY A 16 1.13 -9.45 -4.40
CA GLY A 16 0.20 -10.25 -3.60
C GLY A 16 0.72 -10.76 -2.27
N CYS A 17 1.76 -10.16 -1.71
CA CYS A 17 2.11 -10.35 -0.30
C CYS A 17 1.30 -9.44 0.66
N GLY A 18 0.32 -8.68 0.16
CA GLY A 18 -0.56 -7.87 1.02
C GLY A 18 -0.10 -6.43 1.30
N LYS A 19 0.89 -5.89 0.57
CA LYS A 19 1.37 -4.50 0.77
C LYS A 19 0.26 -3.46 0.76
N SER A 20 -0.64 -3.52 -0.22
CA SER A 20 -1.77 -2.59 -0.34
C SER A 20 -2.76 -2.73 0.82
N ALA A 21 -2.96 -3.95 1.35
CA ALA A 21 -3.80 -4.17 2.52
C ALA A 21 -3.17 -3.53 3.77
N ILE A 22 -1.85 -3.65 3.94
CA ILE A 22 -1.13 -2.96 5.03
C ILE A 22 -1.18 -1.44 4.84
N ALA A 23 -0.99 -0.93 3.62
CA ALA A 23 -1.09 0.49 3.32
C ALA A 23 -2.48 1.04 3.66
N GLN A 24 -3.53 0.28 3.33
CA GLN A 24 -4.92 0.61 3.66
C GLN A 24 -5.16 0.61 5.16
N GLU A 25 -4.76 -0.44 5.89
CA GLU A 25 -4.91 -0.51 7.35
C GLU A 25 -4.20 0.66 8.04
N ILE A 26 -2.97 0.98 7.63
CA ILE A 26 -2.22 2.13 8.15
C ILE A 26 -2.95 3.44 7.83
N SER A 27 -3.55 3.56 6.65
CA SER A 27 -4.36 4.73 6.26
C SER A 27 -5.57 4.90 7.18
N GLU A 28 -6.32 3.84 7.42
CA GLU A 28 -7.52 3.86 8.27
C GLU A 28 -7.16 4.23 9.72
N GLN A 29 -6.10 3.65 10.27
CA GLN A 29 -5.60 3.99 11.60
C GLN A 29 -5.14 5.46 11.69
N ALA A 30 -4.37 5.93 10.71
CA ALA A 30 -3.90 7.31 10.66
C ALA A 30 -5.04 8.32 10.48
N GLN A 31 -6.07 7.96 9.70
CA GLN A 31 -7.27 8.77 9.51
C GLN A 31 -8.09 8.85 10.80
N GLY A 32 -8.30 7.73 11.49
CA GLY A 32 -8.98 7.70 12.79
C GLY A 32 -8.27 8.53 13.86
N GLY A 33 -6.93 8.63 13.78
CA GLY A 33 -6.11 9.50 14.63
C GLY A 33 -6.00 10.96 14.16
N GLY A 34 -6.60 11.34 13.03
CA GLY A 34 -6.49 12.69 12.45
C GLY A 34 -5.07 13.05 11.97
N ARG A 35 -4.25 12.05 11.63
CA ARG A 35 -2.84 12.20 11.22
C ARG A 35 -2.58 11.84 9.77
N LEU A 36 -3.55 11.30 9.05
CA LEU A 36 -3.44 11.08 7.62
C LEU A 36 -3.55 12.43 6.89
N LEU A 37 -2.52 12.81 6.12
CA LEU A 37 -2.59 14.02 5.28
C LEU A 37 -3.10 13.69 3.89
N ALA A 38 -2.59 12.62 3.30
CA ALA A 38 -2.91 12.24 1.94
C ALA A 38 -2.53 10.79 1.64
N THR A 39 -3.25 10.23 0.68
CA THR A 39 -3.00 8.92 0.09
C THR A 39 -2.96 9.04 -1.43
N PHE A 40 -2.10 8.25 -2.07
CA PHE A 40 -2.08 8.10 -3.51
C PHE A 40 -1.84 6.64 -3.87
N PHE A 41 -2.73 6.08 -4.68
CA PHE A 41 -2.63 4.71 -5.18
C PHE A 41 -2.35 4.74 -6.68
N PHE A 42 -1.15 4.28 -7.04
CA PHE A 42 -0.81 4.03 -8.43
C PHE A 42 -1.46 2.74 -8.91
N CYS A 43 -1.98 2.78 -10.13
CA CYS A 43 -2.67 1.66 -10.73
C CYS A 43 -2.33 1.61 -12.22
N ARG A 44 -1.62 0.57 -12.65
CA ARG A 44 -1.10 0.48 -14.01
C ARG A 44 -2.24 0.42 -15.04
N GLY A 45 -2.13 1.19 -16.12
CA GLY A 45 -3.14 1.21 -17.18
C GLY A 45 -4.47 1.87 -16.80
N ALA A 46 -4.63 2.36 -15.56
CA ALA A 46 -5.81 3.10 -15.12
C ALA A 46 -5.75 4.60 -15.47
N GLY A 47 -5.16 4.91 -16.63
CA GLY A 47 -5.00 6.26 -17.17
C GLY A 47 -4.22 7.20 -16.24
N ASP A 48 -4.93 8.13 -15.62
CA ASP A 48 -4.33 9.15 -14.78
C ASP A 48 -3.69 8.60 -13.49
N ARG A 49 -4.08 7.40 -13.03
CA ARG A 49 -3.49 6.73 -11.87
C ARG A 49 -2.18 6.01 -12.17
N SER A 50 -1.73 5.92 -13.43
CA SER A 50 -0.39 5.43 -13.75
C SER A 50 0.62 6.57 -13.97
N LYS A 51 0.17 7.83 -13.97
CA LYS A 51 1.00 9.02 -14.22
C LYS A 51 1.32 9.78 -12.95
N ILE A 52 2.60 10.05 -12.73
CA ILE A 52 3.05 10.75 -11.52
C ILE A 52 2.77 12.26 -11.52
N GLY A 53 2.56 12.89 -12.68
CA GLY A 53 2.32 14.34 -12.78
C GLY A 53 1.09 14.86 -12.00
N ARG A 54 0.14 13.98 -11.63
CA ARG A 54 -1.01 14.33 -10.78
C ARG A 54 -0.78 14.17 -9.29
N LEU A 55 0.29 13.49 -8.90
CA LEU A 55 0.64 13.26 -7.51
C LEU A 55 0.65 14.56 -6.70
N PRO A 56 1.35 15.65 -7.10
CA PRO A 56 1.43 16.86 -6.28
C PRO A 56 0.07 17.51 -6.05
N ASN A 57 -0.77 17.59 -7.09
CA ASN A 57 -2.10 18.19 -6.99
C ASN A 57 -3.02 17.38 -6.07
N THR A 58 -2.96 16.06 -6.18
CA THR A 58 -3.79 15.14 -5.38
C THR A 58 -3.39 15.23 -3.92
N LEU A 59 -2.08 15.20 -3.63
CA LEU A 59 -1.57 15.38 -2.27
C LEU A 59 -1.96 16.74 -1.69
N ALA A 60 -1.80 17.82 -2.46
CA ALA A 60 -2.16 19.17 -2.00
C ALA A 60 -3.66 19.31 -1.70
N SER A 61 -4.52 18.76 -2.56
CA SER A 61 -5.98 18.78 -2.35
C SER A 61 -6.39 17.99 -1.11
N GLN A 62 -5.89 16.76 -0.94
CA GLN A 62 -6.20 15.95 0.24
C GLN A 62 -5.62 16.55 1.52
N MET A 63 -4.43 17.16 1.44
CA MET A 63 -3.81 17.86 2.55
C MET A 63 -4.63 19.08 2.98
N GLY A 64 -5.18 19.86 2.04
CA GLY A 64 -6.08 20.96 2.35
C GLY A 64 -7.36 20.50 3.06
N THR A 65 -7.88 19.33 2.73
CA THR A 65 -9.03 18.73 3.44
C THR A 65 -8.64 18.25 4.84
N SER A 66 -7.48 17.58 4.97
CA SER A 66 -7.06 16.94 6.21
C SER A 66 -6.43 17.91 7.21
N LEU A 67 -5.80 18.98 6.71
CA LEU A 67 -5.15 20.05 7.47
C LEU A 67 -5.49 21.41 6.83
N PRO A 68 -6.69 21.96 7.07
CA PRO A 68 -7.17 23.20 6.44
C PRO A 68 -6.26 24.42 6.61
N ASP A 69 -5.44 24.46 7.67
CA ASP A 69 -4.44 25.51 7.89
C ASP A 69 -3.41 25.60 6.76
N THR A 70 -3.26 24.55 5.94
CA THR A 70 -2.39 24.57 4.75
C THR A 70 -2.99 25.34 3.56
N ILE A 71 -4.32 25.52 3.52
CA ILE A 71 -5.03 26.12 2.38
C ILE A 71 -4.49 27.51 2.01
N PRO A 72 -4.28 28.46 2.93
CA PRO A 72 -3.77 29.79 2.56
C PRO A 72 -2.40 29.74 1.88
N PHE A 73 -1.54 28.81 2.28
CA PHE A 73 -0.20 28.64 1.68
C PHE A 73 -0.28 27.99 0.29
N ILE A 74 -1.18 27.01 0.12
CA ILE A 74 -1.44 26.39 -1.18
C ILE A 74 -2.02 27.42 -2.15
N GLU A 75 -3.04 28.19 -1.72
CA GLU A 75 -3.66 29.24 -2.53
C GLU A 75 -2.66 30.34 -2.90
N ALA A 76 -1.80 30.76 -1.96
CA ALA A 76 -0.74 31.72 -2.25
C ALA A 76 0.23 31.20 -3.32
N ALA A 77 0.65 29.92 -3.23
CA ALA A 77 1.52 29.30 -4.22
C ALA A 77 0.85 29.24 -5.60
N VAL A 78 -0.41 28.81 -5.69
CA VAL A 78 -1.17 28.74 -6.94
C VAL A 78 -1.43 30.14 -7.52
N LYS A 79 -1.73 31.13 -6.68
CA LYS A 79 -1.94 32.52 -7.14
C LYS A 79 -0.66 33.12 -7.72
N ALA A 80 0.49 32.83 -7.12
CA ALA A 80 1.78 33.27 -7.63
C ALA A 80 2.16 32.57 -8.95
N GLU A 81 1.90 31.27 -9.05
CA GLU A 81 2.27 30.44 -10.20
C GLU A 81 1.09 29.51 -10.61
N PRO A 82 0.09 29.98 -11.37
CA PRO A 82 -1.11 29.17 -11.70
C PRO A 82 -0.81 27.89 -12.48
N VAL A 83 0.30 27.89 -13.23
CA VAL A 83 0.78 26.76 -14.03
C VAL A 83 1.24 25.57 -13.17
N LEU A 84 1.39 25.72 -11.85
CA LEU A 84 1.69 24.61 -10.93
C LEU A 84 0.60 23.53 -10.90
N LEU A 85 -0.64 23.88 -11.24
CA LEU A 85 -1.75 22.92 -11.29
C LEU A 85 -1.82 22.16 -12.61
N GLN A 86 -1.15 22.62 -13.67
CA GLN A 86 -1.18 21.98 -14.97
C GLN A 86 -0.34 20.70 -14.96
N VAL A 87 -0.91 19.56 -15.36
CA VAL A 87 -0.19 18.28 -15.37
C VAL A 87 1.00 18.32 -16.34
N GLU A 88 0.84 18.96 -17.49
CA GLU A 88 1.87 19.17 -18.52
C GLU A 88 2.60 20.52 -18.32
N SER A 89 2.87 20.90 -17.08
CA SER A 89 3.57 22.15 -16.77
C SER A 89 5.04 22.11 -17.20
N CYS A 90 5.63 23.27 -17.51
CA CYS A 90 7.08 23.43 -17.66
C CYS A 90 7.86 23.20 -16.34
N PHE A 91 7.15 23.17 -15.19
CA PHE A 91 7.75 22.88 -13.90
C PHE A 91 8.06 21.40 -13.74
N SER A 92 9.21 21.11 -13.14
CA SER A 92 9.58 19.76 -12.76
C SER A 92 8.66 19.23 -11.65
N LEU A 93 8.56 17.91 -11.54
CA LEU A 93 7.74 17.27 -10.50
C LEU A 93 8.20 17.70 -9.09
N SER A 94 9.51 17.78 -8.88
CA SER A 94 10.13 18.26 -7.64
C SER A 94 9.64 19.65 -7.26
N ALA A 95 9.64 20.58 -8.23
CA ALA A 95 9.27 21.97 -7.99
C ALA A 95 7.80 22.08 -7.52
N ARG A 96 6.92 21.27 -8.12
CA ARG A 96 5.50 21.21 -7.76
C ARG A 96 5.27 20.58 -6.39
N LEU A 97 5.96 19.47 -6.08
CA LEU A 97 5.91 18.86 -4.75
C LEU A 97 6.37 19.84 -3.66
N GLN A 98 7.48 20.54 -3.90
CA GLN A 98 7.99 21.54 -2.97
C GLN A 98 6.95 22.64 -2.70
N ARG A 99 6.42 23.26 -3.76
CA ARG A 99 5.52 24.42 -3.63
C ARG A 99 4.10 24.08 -3.17
N LEU A 100 3.57 22.94 -3.59
CA LEU A 100 2.16 22.58 -3.31
C LEU A 100 1.98 21.70 -2.08
N VAL A 101 3.01 20.95 -1.67
CA VAL A 101 2.90 19.96 -0.59
C VAL A 101 3.83 20.31 0.56
N TYR A 102 5.13 20.37 0.29
CA TYR A 102 6.14 20.41 1.35
C TYR A 102 6.29 21.77 2.04
N GLU A 103 6.36 22.87 1.28
CA GLU A 103 6.45 24.22 1.84
C GLU A 103 5.16 24.64 2.56
N PRO A 104 3.93 24.39 2.02
CA PRO A 104 2.69 24.63 2.77
C PRO A 104 2.64 23.88 4.10
N PHE A 105 2.99 22.59 4.11
CA PHE A 105 3.04 21.82 5.35
C PHE A 105 4.07 22.38 6.34
N LYS A 106 5.26 22.70 5.85
CA LYS A 106 6.34 23.27 6.67
C LYS A 106 5.95 24.61 7.28
N ALA A 107 5.25 25.46 6.53
CA ALA A 107 4.77 26.75 7.02
C ALA A 107 3.79 26.57 8.20
N VAL A 108 2.83 25.64 8.08
CA VAL A 108 1.90 25.30 9.18
C VAL A 108 2.65 24.73 10.39
N ALA A 109 3.58 23.79 10.15
CA ALA A 109 4.36 23.17 11.21
C ALA A 109 5.27 24.17 11.96
N ALA A 110 5.68 25.28 11.31
CA ALA A 110 6.49 26.32 11.93
C ALA A 110 5.66 27.32 12.76
N GLN A 111 4.37 27.46 12.46
CA GLN A 111 3.48 28.41 13.15
C GLN A 111 2.89 27.87 14.45
N THR A 112 2.89 26.55 14.63
CA THR A 112 2.29 25.93 15.80
C THR A 112 3.29 25.87 16.96
N SER A 113 2.92 26.47 18.10
CA SER A 113 3.68 26.40 19.37
C SER A 113 3.65 25.01 20.03
N TYR A 114 2.99 24.03 19.41
CA TYR A 114 2.80 22.67 19.91
C TYR A 114 3.92 21.71 19.50
N ALA A 115 5.18 22.13 19.69
CA ALA A 115 6.32 21.25 19.47
C ALA A 115 6.12 19.90 20.18
N GLU A 116 5.56 19.87 21.40
CA GLU A 116 5.31 18.61 22.11
C GLU A 116 4.20 17.72 21.52
N TYR A 117 3.08 18.28 21.02
CA TYR A 117 1.94 17.50 20.52
C TYR A 117 2.15 16.95 19.10
N PHE A 118 2.97 17.63 18.30
CA PHE A 118 3.37 17.14 16.98
C PHE A 118 4.53 16.13 17.04
N LEU A 119 5.34 16.19 18.10
CA LEU A 119 6.40 15.22 18.32
C LEU A 119 5.88 13.85 18.79
N SER A 120 4.66 13.78 19.34
CA SER A 120 4.07 12.53 19.84
C SER A 120 3.47 11.64 18.73
N ALA A 121 2.99 12.21 17.62
CA ALA A 121 2.53 11.46 16.45
C ALA A 121 2.71 12.27 15.16
N PRO A 122 3.58 11.85 14.22
CA PRO A 122 3.78 12.56 12.97
C PRO A 122 2.58 12.38 12.02
N TYR A 123 2.38 13.35 11.15
CA TYR A 123 1.52 13.22 9.99
C TYR A 123 2.07 12.23 8.97
N LEU A 124 1.17 11.64 8.18
CA LEU A 124 1.49 10.58 7.23
C LEU A 124 1.00 10.90 5.81
N ILE A 125 1.90 10.69 4.84
CA ILE A 125 1.57 10.55 3.42
C ILE A 125 1.79 9.10 3.03
N ILE A 126 0.81 8.48 2.38
CA ILE A 126 0.88 7.07 1.96
C ILE A 126 0.87 6.99 0.44
N ILE A 127 1.88 6.35 -0.13
CA ILE A 127 1.99 6.07 -1.56
C ILE A 127 2.00 4.56 -1.74
N ASP A 128 1.01 4.02 -2.43
CA ASP A 128 0.91 2.59 -2.71
C ASP A 128 0.98 2.31 -4.21
N GLY A 129 1.60 1.19 -4.56
CA GLY A 129 1.82 0.76 -5.94
C GLY A 129 2.85 1.58 -6.71
N LEU A 130 3.87 2.17 -6.08
CA LEU A 130 4.80 3.08 -6.79
C LEU A 130 5.45 2.44 -8.05
N ASP A 131 5.63 1.11 -8.07
CA ASP A 131 6.10 0.33 -9.23
C ASP A 131 5.10 0.26 -10.40
N GLU A 132 3.83 0.57 -10.15
CA GLU A 132 2.77 0.62 -11.16
C GLU A 132 2.72 1.96 -11.93
N CYS A 133 3.63 2.89 -11.61
CA CYS A 133 3.80 4.12 -12.36
C CYS A 133 4.53 3.86 -13.69
N ASP A 134 4.00 4.39 -14.78
CA ASP A 134 4.61 4.22 -16.11
C ASP A 134 5.83 5.14 -16.34
N ASP A 135 6.00 6.17 -15.51
CA ASP A 135 7.04 7.21 -15.61
C ASP A 135 8.16 6.98 -14.58
N LYS A 136 9.22 6.28 -15.00
CA LYS A 136 10.33 5.90 -14.11
C LYS A 136 11.19 7.09 -13.71
N GLU A 137 11.44 8.00 -14.64
CA GLU A 137 12.21 9.23 -14.40
C GLU A 137 11.48 10.10 -13.37
N GLY A 138 10.16 10.25 -13.52
CA GLY A 138 9.33 10.95 -12.56
C GLY A 138 9.33 10.29 -11.18
N VAL A 139 9.27 8.96 -11.10
CA VAL A 139 9.41 8.23 -9.81
C VAL A 139 10.75 8.57 -9.16
N GLN A 140 11.87 8.54 -9.91
CA GLN A 140 13.18 8.91 -9.37
C GLN A 140 13.22 10.36 -8.89
N GLU A 141 12.61 11.27 -9.65
CA GLU A 141 12.49 12.68 -9.28
C GLU A 141 11.68 12.86 -7.98
N PHE A 142 10.55 12.19 -7.85
CA PHE A 142 9.73 12.20 -6.63
C PHE A 142 10.53 11.71 -5.41
N MET A 143 11.24 10.59 -5.56
CA MET A 143 12.05 10.02 -4.48
C MET A 143 13.17 10.97 -4.07
N ALA A 144 13.91 11.53 -5.04
CA ALA A 144 14.97 12.49 -4.79
C ALA A 144 14.45 13.75 -4.08
N ALA A 145 13.34 14.31 -4.55
CA ALA A 145 12.71 15.49 -3.94
C ALA A 145 12.27 15.23 -2.48
N THR A 146 11.67 14.08 -2.23
CA THR A 146 11.19 13.65 -0.91
C THR A 146 12.35 13.47 0.07
N LEU A 147 13.40 12.74 -0.33
CA LEU A 147 14.59 12.52 0.50
C LEU A 147 15.34 13.84 0.77
N GLN A 148 15.51 14.68 -0.26
CA GLN A 148 16.17 15.98 -0.10
C GLN A 148 15.39 16.89 0.85
N PHE A 149 14.04 16.89 0.77
CA PHE A 149 13.20 17.64 1.68
C PHE A 149 13.42 17.22 3.14
N PHE A 150 13.38 15.92 3.44
CA PHE A 150 13.56 15.43 4.80
C PHE A 150 14.98 15.62 5.33
N LYS A 151 16.01 15.53 4.47
CA LYS A 151 17.39 15.88 4.83
C LYS A 151 17.52 17.32 5.31
N ARG A 152 16.82 18.26 4.67
CA ARG A 152 16.81 19.68 5.02
C ARG A 152 15.95 19.99 6.24
N ASN A 153 14.97 19.13 6.55
CA ASN A 153 13.98 19.37 7.59
C ASN A 153 13.80 18.15 8.54
N PRO A 154 14.85 17.70 9.24
CA PRO A 154 14.85 16.44 10.00
C PRO A 154 13.96 16.44 11.25
N SER A 155 13.53 17.61 11.71
CA SER A 155 12.63 17.76 12.86
C SER A 155 11.15 17.74 12.49
N LEU A 156 10.80 17.80 11.20
CA LEU A 156 9.41 17.90 10.79
C LEU A 156 8.60 16.65 11.21
N PRO A 157 7.38 16.85 11.73
CA PRO A 157 6.48 15.77 12.12
C PRO A 157 5.73 15.22 10.89
N LEU A 158 6.46 14.92 9.82
CA LEU A 158 5.93 14.33 8.60
C LEU A 158 6.69 13.05 8.27
N ARG A 159 5.95 12.01 7.88
CA ARG A 159 6.46 10.73 7.40
C ARG A 159 5.81 10.36 6.08
N THR A 160 6.55 9.62 5.26
CA THR A 160 6.07 9.05 4.01
C THR A 160 6.18 7.54 4.07
N PHE A 161 5.05 6.86 3.91
CA PHE A 161 5.00 5.42 3.74
C PHE A 161 4.88 5.11 2.24
N ILE A 162 5.74 4.24 1.74
CA ILE A 162 5.76 3.83 0.33
C ILE A 162 5.64 2.31 0.28
N ALA A 163 4.67 1.81 -0.48
CA ALA A 163 4.51 0.41 -0.80
C ALA A 163 4.77 0.17 -2.29
N SER A 164 5.66 -0.76 -2.62
CA SER A 164 5.92 -1.14 -4.02
C SER A 164 6.57 -2.52 -4.16
N ARG A 165 6.71 -3.02 -5.39
CA ARG A 165 7.66 -4.12 -5.68
C ARG A 165 9.11 -3.63 -5.62
N VAL A 166 10.03 -4.58 -5.54
CA VAL A 166 11.47 -4.31 -5.68
C VAL A 166 11.78 -4.11 -7.16
N GLU A 167 11.84 -2.86 -7.60
CA GLU A 167 12.38 -2.50 -8.90
C GLU A 167 13.73 -1.80 -8.75
N GLN A 168 14.66 -2.06 -9.68
CA GLN A 168 16.02 -1.53 -9.61
C GLN A 168 16.04 0.00 -9.51
N HIS A 169 15.16 0.69 -10.25
CA HIS A 169 15.08 2.15 -10.28
C HIS A 169 14.57 2.76 -8.95
N ILE A 170 13.78 2.01 -8.18
CA ILE A 170 13.31 2.41 -6.84
C ILE A 170 14.40 2.10 -5.80
N HIS A 171 14.97 0.90 -5.88
CA HIS A 171 16.02 0.47 -4.96
C HIS A 171 17.26 1.37 -5.05
N SER A 172 17.72 1.75 -6.25
CA SER A 172 18.89 2.60 -6.42
C SER A 172 18.73 4.00 -5.81
N CYS A 173 17.51 4.56 -5.84
CA CYS A 173 17.21 5.84 -5.20
C CYS A 173 17.22 5.77 -3.68
N LEU A 174 16.86 4.62 -3.11
CA LEU A 174 16.70 4.44 -1.67
C LEU A 174 17.97 3.91 -0.99
N ALA A 175 18.72 3.04 -1.66
CA ALA A 175 19.80 2.23 -1.07
C ALA A 175 21.06 2.99 -0.61
N GLY A 176 21.09 4.32 -0.71
CA GLY A 176 22.21 5.16 -0.27
C GLY A 176 21.88 6.14 0.87
N ASP A 177 20.63 6.18 1.34
CA ASP A 177 20.17 7.23 2.25
C ASP A 177 19.82 6.68 3.65
N GLY A 178 20.56 7.12 4.68
CA GLY A 178 20.32 6.72 6.07
C GLY A 178 19.00 7.24 6.67
N GLY A 179 18.17 7.94 5.89
CA GLY A 179 16.84 8.43 6.28
C GLY A 179 15.67 7.50 5.93
N VAL A 180 15.94 6.33 5.35
CA VAL A 180 14.94 5.38 4.83
C VAL A 180 14.95 4.09 5.67
N ILE A 181 13.76 3.63 6.07
CA ILE A 181 13.56 2.29 6.62
C ILE A 181 13.13 1.34 5.51
N PHE A 182 13.84 0.23 5.40
CA PHE A 182 13.53 -0.87 4.49
C PHE A 182 12.77 -1.97 5.25
N ARG A 183 11.65 -2.43 4.70
CA ARG A 183 10.90 -3.58 5.20
C ARG A 183 10.51 -4.48 4.04
N ASP A 184 11.07 -5.69 4.01
CA ASP A 184 10.64 -6.74 3.10
C ASP A 184 9.43 -7.47 3.68
N LEU A 185 8.28 -7.39 3.02
CA LEU A 185 7.09 -8.13 3.39
C LEU A 185 7.17 -9.61 2.98
N ALA A 186 8.04 -9.97 2.03
CA ALA A 186 8.26 -11.37 1.65
C ALA A 186 8.85 -12.18 2.81
N ASP A 187 9.74 -11.57 3.61
CA ASP A 187 10.31 -12.18 4.82
C ASP A 187 9.29 -12.32 5.97
N HIS A 188 8.16 -11.60 5.89
CA HIS A 188 7.13 -11.56 6.92
C HIS A 188 5.84 -12.27 6.51
N CYS A 189 5.76 -12.86 5.30
CA CYS A 189 4.64 -13.73 4.92
C CYS A 189 4.88 -15.12 5.51
N SER A 190 4.50 -15.31 6.77
CA SER A 190 4.65 -16.59 7.44
C SER A 190 3.56 -17.58 7.00
N LYS A 191 3.82 -18.87 7.13
CA LYS A 191 2.81 -19.91 6.90
C LYS A 191 1.63 -19.71 7.87
N GLU A 192 1.91 -19.22 9.06
CA GLU A 192 0.97 -18.89 10.12
C GLU A 192 0.00 -17.78 9.70
N ASP A 193 0.46 -16.73 9.02
CA ASP A 193 -0.42 -15.66 8.53
C ASP A 193 -1.40 -16.16 7.47
N ILE A 194 -0.95 -17.07 6.59
CA ILE A 194 -1.83 -17.73 5.62
C ILE A 194 -2.85 -18.64 6.32
N ILE A 195 -2.43 -19.39 7.34
CA ILE A 195 -3.37 -20.21 8.13
C ILE A 195 -4.45 -19.33 8.74
N GLU A 196 -4.06 -18.22 9.36
CA GLU A 196 -4.99 -17.31 10.02
C GLU A 196 -5.93 -16.63 9.03
N PHE A 197 -5.40 -16.16 7.89
CA PHE A 197 -6.21 -15.61 6.80
C PHE A 197 -7.23 -16.62 6.27
N MET A 198 -6.80 -17.85 5.96
CA MET A 198 -7.70 -18.90 5.46
C MET A 198 -8.77 -19.23 6.51
N ARG A 199 -8.39 -19.34 7.79
CA ARG A 199 -9.31 -19.57 8.90
C ARG A 199 -10.37 -18.48 8.98
N ALA A 200 -9.97 -17.21 8.97
CA ALA A 200 -10.89 -16.08 9.01
C ALA A 200 -11.89 -16.10 7.84
N VAL A 201 -11.43 -16.39 6.61
CA VAL A 201 -12.30 -16.47 5.44
C VAL A 201 -13.26 -17.66 5.52
N PHE A 202 -12.79 -18.85 5.89
CA PHE A 202 -13.66 -20.02 6.03
C PHE A 202 -14.68 -19.86 7.15
N GLU A 203 -14.31 -19.27 8.28
CA GLU A 203 -15.23 -18.95 9.36
C GLU A 203 -16.32 -17.96 8.91
N ALA A 204 -15.92 -16.89 8.21
CA ALA A 204 -16.86 -15.91 7.66
C ALA A 204 -17.86 -16.56 6.68
N GLN A 205 -17.36 -17.43 5.78
CA GLN A 205 -18.19 -18.13 4.79
C GLN A 205 -19.09 -19.20 5.40
N THR A 206 -18.62 -19.88 6.45
CA THR A 206 -19.45 -20.81 7.21
C THR A 206 -20.60 -20.09 7.90
N ARG A 207 -20.38 -18.86 8.40
CA ARG A 207 -21.45 -18.04 9.00
C ARG A 207 -22.44 -17.52 7.96
N SER A 208 -21.98 -17.18 6.76
CA SER A 208 -22.83 -16.56 5.74
C SER A 208 -23.56 -17.55 4.82
N ASN A 209 -23.09 -18.80 4.67
CA ASN A 209 -23.62 -19.75 3.69
C ASN A 209 -24.41 -20.92 4.34
N PRO A 210 -25.75 -20.99 4.19
CA PRO A 210 -26.58 -22.04 4.78
C PRO A 210 -26.23 -23.47 4.31
N ILE A 211 -25.72 -23.63 3.09
CA ILE A 211 -25.33 -24.94 2.53
C ILE A 211 -24.10 -25.47 3.28
N ILE A 212 -23.11 -24.61 3.50
CA ILE A 212 -21.91 -24.95 4.27
C ILE A 212 -22.29 -25.30 5.71
N GLN A 213 -23.20 -24.53 6.33
CA GLN A 213 -23.69 -24.85 7.68
C GLN A 213 -24.36 -26.21 7.76
N ALA A 214 -25.20 -26.57 6.79
CA ALA A 214 -25.84 -27.87 6.74
C ALA A 214 -24.82 -29.01 6.62
N TYR A 215 -23.80 -28.82 5.78
CA TYR A 215 -22.69 -29.77 5.65
C TYR A 215 -21.92 -29.93 6.96
N VAL A 216 -21.57 -28.82 7.63
CA VAL A 216 -20.85 -28.81 8.92
C VAL A 216 -21.64 -29.54 10.00
N ARG A 217 -22.97 -29.37 10.07
CA ARG A 217 -23.82 -30.11 11.03
C ARG A 217 -23.78 -31.63 10.82
N GLN A 218 -23.63 -32.09 9.58
CA GLN A 218 -23.62 -33.51 9.23
C GLN A 218 -22.22 -34.14 9.31
N ASN A 219 -21.17 -33.38 8.99
CA ASN A 219 -19.81 -33.90 8.78
C ASN A 219 -18.77 -33.31 9.76
N GLY A 220 -19.19 -32.44 10.69
CA GLY A 220 -18.36 -31.91 11.77
C GLY A 220 -17.62 -30.62 11.44
N SER A 221 -16.66 -30.65 10.51
CA SER A 221 -15.81 -29.48 10.19
C SER A 221 -15.70 -29.24 8.69
N TRP A 222 -15.71 -27.98 8.28
CA TRP A 222 -15.48 -27.60 6.89
C TRP A 222 -14.66 -26.30 6.79
N PRO A 223 -13.55 -26.30 6.04
CA PRO A 223 -12.84 -27.48 5.56
C PRO A 223 -12.31 -28.33 6.74
N ASN A 224 -12.09 -29.62 6.53
CA ASN A 224 -11.41 -30.43 7.54
C ASN A 224 -9.92 -30.03 7.64
N ARG A 225 -9.28 -30.43 8.75
CA ARG A 225 -7.88 -30.06 9.02
C ARG A 225 -6.90 -30.51 7.93
N SER A 226 -7.04 -31.73 7.42
CA SER A 226 -6.16 -32.26 6.37
C SER A 226 -6.24 -31.42 5.08
N ASP A 227 -7.46 -31.06 4.67
CA ASP A 227 -7.66 -30.28 3.45
C ASP A 227 -7.19 -28.84 3.64
N SER A 228 -7.42 -28.25 4.82
CA SER A 228 -6.86 -26.94 5.16
C SER A 228 -5.33 -26.94 5.11
N GLU A 229 -4.67 -27.95 5.70
CA GLU A 229 -3.20 -28.07 5.67
C GLU A 229 -2.66 -28.25 4.25
N LYS A 230 -3.34 -29.05 3.40
CA LYS A 230 -2.98 -29.19 1.98
C LYS A 230 -3.10 -27.84 1.25
N LEU A 231 -4.19 -27.10 1.45
CA LEU A 231 -4.40 -25.80 0.82
C LEU A 231 -3.31 -24.80 1.24
N VAL A 232 -3.01 -24.70 2.53
CA VAL A 232 -1.95 -23.82 3.05
C VAL A 232 -0.59 -24.19 2.46
N ASN A 233 -0.25 -25.48 2.43
CA ASN A 233 1.00 -25.94 1.83
C ASN A 233 1.07 -25.62 0.33
N HIS A 234 -0.06 -25.71 -0.38
CA HIS A 234 -0.13 -25.38 -1.80
C HIS A 234 -0.04 -23.88 -2.07
N ILE A 235 -0.60 -23.06 -1.17
CA ILE A 235 -0.57 -21.60 -1.24
C ILE A 235 0.86 -21.06 -1.08
N GLY A 236 1.68 -21.71 -0.26
CA GLY A 236 3.11 -21.42 -0.15
C GLY A 236 3.44 -19.97 0.23
N GLY A 237 2.59 -19.32 1.05
CA GLY A 237 2.81 -17.92 1.49
C GLY A 237 2.18 -16.85 0.59
N SER A 238 1.57 -17.21 -0.55
CA SER A 238 1.05 -16.22 -1.51
C SER A 238 -0.40 -15.81 -1.21
N PHE A 239 -0.64 -14.60 -0.68
CA PHE A 239 -2.01 -14.11 -0.44
C PHE A 239 -2.81 -13.88 -1.73
N ILE A 240 -2.18 -13.51 -2.86
CA ILE A 240 -2.89 -13.47 -4.15
C ILE A 240 -3.40 -14.85 -4.53
N PHE A 241 -2.57 -15.88 -4.39
CA PHE A 241 -2.99 -17.23 -4.76
C PHE A 241 -4.06 -17.74 -3.78
N ALA A 242 -3.89 -17.51 -2.48
CA ALA A 242 -4.90 -17.80 -1.46
C ALA A 242 -6.25 -17.13 -1.79
N SER A 243 -6.23 -15.83 -2.06
CA SER A 243 -7.44 -15.05 -2.39
C SER A 243 -8.11 -15.54 -3.68
N THR A 244 -7.32 -15.86 -4.70
CA THR A 244 -7.82 -16.38 -5.97
C THR A 244 -8.45 -17.75 -5.79
N LEU A 245 -7.81 -18.62 -5.03
CA LEU A 245 -8.31 -19.96 -4.70
C LEU A 245 -9.61 -19.87 -3.89
N LEU A 246 -9.68 -18.99 -2.89
CA LEU A 246 -10.90 -18.80 -2.10
C LEU A 246 -12.04 -18.26 -2.97
N LYS A 247 -11.80 -17.25 -3.81
CA LYS A 247 -12.79 -16.78 -4.80
C LYS A 247 -13.27 -17.91 -5.69
N PHE A 248 -12.36 -18.75 -6.19
CA PHE A 248 -12.74 -19.92 -6.98
C PHE A 248 -13.63 -20.89 -6.21
N ILE A 249 -13.33 -21.13 -4.93
CA ILE A 249 -14.11 -22.03 -4.06
C ILE A 249 -15.52 -21.46 -3.78
N PHE A 250 -15.65 -20.15 -3.56
CA PHE A 250 -16.90 -19.54 -3.09
C PHE A 250 -17.76 -18.89 -4.19
N ASP A 251 -17.17 -18.30 -5.22
CA ASP A 251 -17.89 -17.50 -6.22
C ASP A 251 -18.32 -18.32 -7.45
N GLY A 252 -18.14 -19.64 -7.45
CA GLY A 252 -18.22 -20.50 -8.64
C GLY A 252 -19.37 -20.22 -9.62
N SER A 253 -19.14 -19.35 -10.63
CA SER A 253 -19.64 -19.46 -12.01
C SER A 253 -19.19 -18.29 -12.90
N VAL A 254 -18.38 -18.59 -13.93
CA VAL A 254 -18.70 -18.09 -15.27
C VAL A 254 -19.28 -19.28 -16.04
N SER A 255 -20.57 -19.17 -16.34
CA SER A 255 -21.43 -20.00 -17.19
C SER A 255 -22.31 -21.06 -16.47
N PRO A 256 -23.65 -20.95 -16.61
CA PRO A 256 -24.58 -21.97 -16.13
C PRO A 256 -24.60 -23.15 -17.12
N GLY A 257 -24.13 -24.31 -16.66
CA GLY A 257 -24.33 -25.55 -17.39
C GLY A 257 -23.17 -26.53 -17.33
N LYS A 258 -22.94 -27.13 -16.16
CA LYS A 258 -22.72 -28.58 -15.98
C LYS A 258 -22.34 -28.86 -14.54
N TYR A 259 -23.16 -29.70 -13.91
CA TYR A 259 -22.94 -30.25 -12.59
C TYR A 259 -21.66 -31.09 -12.56
N SER A 260 -20.66 -30.67 -11.79
CA SER A 260 -19.72 -31.54 -11.10
C SER A 260 -18.91 -30.69 -10.11
N THR A 261 -18.90 -31.07 -8.84
CA THR A 261 -17.99 -30.49 -7.84
C THR A 261 -16.54 -30.71 -8.31
N HIS A 262 -15.85 -29.63 -8.70
CA HIS A 262 -14.51 -29.63 -9.29
C HIS A 262 -13.38 -29.91 -8.29
N TRP A 263 -13.48 -30.98 -7.50
CA TRP A 263 -12.38 -31.47 -6.64
C TRP A 263 -11.29 -32.22 -7.43
N THR A 264 -11.50 -32.55 -8.70
CA THR A 264 -10.59 -33.37 -9.52
C THR A 264 -9.65 -32.59 -10.44
N ALA A 265 -9.60 -31.25 -10.35
CA ALA A 265 -8.79 -30.42 -11.27
C ALA A 265 -7.37 -30.10 -10.75
N PHE A 266 -6.80 -30.90 -9.86
CA PHE A 266 -5.37 -30.82 -9.50
C PHE A 266 -4.59 -32.01 -10.09
N PRO A 267 -3.56 -31.78 -10.92
CA PRO A 267 -2.60 -32.82 -11.26
C PRO A 267 -1.64 -33.00 -10.07
N LEU A 268 -2.05 -33.79 -9.08
CA LEU A 268 -1.11 -34.43 -8.18
C LEU A 268 -0.36 -35.51 -8.96
N ARG A 269 0.74 -35.14 -9.62
CA ARG A 269 1.75 -36.12 -10.06
C ARG A 269 2.82 -36.23 -8.99
N SER A 270 2.71 -37.28 -8.18
CA SER A 270 3.85 -37.86 -7.48
C SER A 270 4.86 -38.38 -8.51
N PRO A 271 6.18 -38.22 -8.31
CA PRO A 271 7.17 -38.94 -9.10
C PRO A 271 7.16 -40.40 -8.65
N SER A 272 6.69 -41.28 -9.52
CA SER A 272 6.91 -42.72 -9.40
C SER A 272 8.40 -43.02 -9.60
N ILE A 273 9.05 -43.42 -8.51
CA ILE A 273 10.33 -44.14 -8.50
C ILE A 273 10.05 -45.58 -8.95
N GLN A 274 10.78 -46.05 -9.97
CA GLN A 274 11.07 -47.44 -10.34
C GLN A 274 12.00 -47.34 -11.55
N GLY A 275 13.17 -47.98 -11.67
CA GLY A 275 13.97 -48.86 -10.83
C GLY A 275 15.30 -49.04 -11.57
#